data_AF-X1FD87-F1
#
_entry.id   AF-X1FD87-F1
#
_cell.length_a   1.000
_cell.length_b   1.000
_cell.length_c   1.000
_cell.angle_alpha   90.00
_cell.angle_beta   90.00
_cell.angle_gamma   90.00
#
_symmetry.space_group_name_H-M   'P 1'
#
loop_
_entity.id
_entity.type
_entity.pdbx_description
1 polymer ?
#
loop_
_entity_poly.entity_id
_entity_poly.type
_entity_poly.pdbx_seq_one_letter_code
_entity_poly.pdbx_strand_id
1 'polypeptide(L)'
;MNKPIVLLGGGGSVLTSTKYNGGAKVITLWIKLLRKHGYETFQVTHDGNYPKWLIEHQPIISFDLAKKWKKEGKNLKCVIFWLPVAKYFLMLANQIYFCDCEITYTSGGYLLSLKELMKSKIRAIATNSHYNQKWYKETLGYSAKLVPEWSDEIYWHPKPEKRQKNLVGYMIEPGGHSVEIIKKINEICRN
;
A
#
# COMPACT_ATOMS: atom_id res chain seq x y z
N MET A 1 -14.69 24.05 5.13
CA MET A 1 -13.41 23.59 5.71
C MET A 1 -12.57 23.00 4.58
N ASN A 2 -11.30 23.42 4.45
CA ASN A 2 -10.39 22.83 3.46
C ASN A 2 -10.17 21.34 3.78
N LYS A 3 -10.25 20.50 2.74
CA LYS A 3 -9.96 19.06 2.86
C LYS A 3 -8.53 18.86 3.39
N PRO A 4 -8.27 17.83 4.21
CA PRO A 4 -6.92 17.55 4.69
C PRO A 4 -6.02 17.10 3.52
N ILE A 5 -4.72 17.40 3.65
CA ILE A 5 -3.68 16.80 2.82
C ILE A 5 -3.46 15.37 3.30
N VAL A 6 -3.60 14.39 2.41
CA VAL A 6 -3.44 12.97 2.73
C VAL A 6 -2.05 12.49 2.32
N LEU A 7 -1.30 11.98 3.29
CA LEU A 7 0.07 11.51 3.14
C LEU A 7 0.08 9.98 3.27
N LEU A 8 0.44 9.28 2.20
CA LEU A 8 0.51 7.82 2.17
C LEU A 8 1.97 7.35 2.27
N GLY A 9 2.23 6.40 3.17
CA GLY A 9 3.55 5.80 3.34
C GLY A 9 3.50 4.28 3.37
N GLY A 10 4.39 3.62 2.63
CA GLY A 10 4.51 2.17 2.66
C GLY A 10 5.93 1.64 2.56
N GLY A 11 6.91 2.45 2.93
CA GLY A 11 8.28 2.01 2.97
C GLY A 11 9.23 3.19 2.79
N GLY A 12 10.25 3.26 3.63
CA GLY A 12 11.45 4.07 3.35
C GLY A 12 12.23 3.45 2.19
N SER A 13 13.48 3.06 2.42
CA SER A 13 14.34 2.33 1.46
C SER A 13 13.75 1.04 0.87
N VAL A 14 12.62 0.55 1.41
CA VAL A 14 11.91 -0.66 0.96
C VAL A 14 11.22 -0.48 -0.39
N LEU A 15 10.83 0.75 -0.76
CA LEU A 15 10.28 1.02 -2.10
C LEU A 15 11.35 1.03 -3.19
N THR A 16 12.62 1.19 -2.80
CA THR A 16 13.77 1.27 -3.70
C THR A 16 14.58 -0.03 -3.74
N SER A 17 14.39 -0.95 -2.79
CA SER A 17 15.23 -2.15 -2.64
C SER A 17 14.83 -3.33 -3.53
N THR A 18 13.60 -3.36 -4.04
CA THR A 18 13.12 -4.43 -4.93
C THR A 18 12.59 -3.86 -6.25
N LYS A 19 13.04 -4.44 -7.35
CA LYS A 19 12.46 -4.19 -8.68
C LYS A 19 11.05 -4.78 -8.68
N TYR A 20 10.05 -4.00 -9.10
CA TYR A 20 8.63 -4.40 -9.17
C TYR A 20 7.94 -4.66 -7.82
N ASN A 21 7.84 -3.61 -7.00
CA ASN A 21 7.14 -3.65 -5.71
C ASN A 21 5.61 -3.43 -5.88
N GLY A 22 4.81 -4.46 -5.59
CA GLY A 22 3.34 -4.39 -5.66
C GLY A 22 2.72 -3.35 -4.71
N GLY A 23 3.26 -3.21 -3.49
CA GLY A 23 2.82 -2.21 -2.52
C GLY A 23 2.97 -0.77 -3.03
N ALA A 24 4.06 -0.47 -3.75
CA ALA A 24 4.26 0.85 -4.36
C ALA A 24 3.17 1.17 -5.42
N LYS A 25 2.78 0.17 -6.22
CA LYS A 25 1.70 0.30 -7.22
C LYS A 25 0.34 0.53 -6.53
N VAL A 26 0.04 -0.20 -5.45
CA VAL A 26 -1.19 -0.02 -4.67
C VAL A 26 -1.27 1.39 -4.09
N ILE A 27 -0.20 1.90 -3.47
CA ILE A 27 -0.16 3.26 -2.92
C ILE A 27 -0.38 4.30 -4.03
N THR A 28 0.29 4.12 -5.16
CA THR A 28 0.13 4.97 -6.35
C THR A 28 -1.33 5.00 -6.81
N LEU A 29 -2.01 3.85 -6.88
CA LEU A 29 -3.41 3.78 -7.25
C LEU A 29 -4.33 4.50 -6.25
N TRP A 30 -4.10 4.31 -4.94
CA TRP A 30 -4.87 5.01 -3.90
C TRP A 30 -4.75 6.52 -4.04
N ILE A 31 -3.55 7.03 -4.33
CA ILE A 31 -3.32 8.47 -4.52
C ILE A 31 -4.10 8.95 -5.75
N LYS A 32 -4.03 8.22 -6.87
CA LYS A 32 -4.75 8.56 -8.11
C LYS A 32 -6.25 8.68 -7.84
N LEU A 33 -6.83 7.71 -7.13
CA LEU A 33 -8.25 7.69 -6.76
C LEU A 33 -8.62 8.86 -5.84
N LEU A 34 -7.87 9.07 -4.76
CA LEU A 34 -8.12 10.17 -3.82
C LEU A 34 -8.07 11.53 -4.53
N ARG A 35 -7.10 11.73 -5.43
CA ARG A 35 -6.98 12.95 -6.23
C ARG A 35 -8.16 13.14 -7.18
N LYS A 36 -8.66 12.07 -7.82
CA LYS A 36 -9.89 12.13 -8.64
C LYS A 36 -11.10 12.61 -7.83
N HIS A 37 -11.14 12.36 -6.52
CA HIS A 37 -12.18 12.84 -5.60
C HIS A 37 -11.83 14.19 -4.92
N GLY A 38 -10.86 14.91 -5.48
CA GLY A 38 -10.48 16.26 -5.05
C GLY A 38 -9.78 16.32 -3.70
N TYR A 39 -9.09 15.25 -3.29
CA TYR A 39 -8.15 15.31 -2.17
C TYR A 39 -6.77 15.74 -2.66
N GLU A 40 -6.10 16.59 -1.89
CA GLU A 40 -4.67 16.80 -2.05
C GLU A 40 -3.95 15.61 -1.41
N THR A 41 -3.29 14.79 -2.22
CA THR A 41 -2.75 13.50 -1.76
C THR A 41 -1.39 13.22 -2.38
N PHE A 42 -0.48 12.72 -1.56
CA PHE A 42 0.91 12.44 -1.92
C PHE A 42 1.39 11.11 -1.33
N GLN A 43 2.30 10.46 -2.05
CA GLN A 43 3.17 9.46 -1.47
C GLN A 43 4.31 10.16 -0.74
N VAL A 44 4.70 9.68 0.44
CA VAL A 44 5.85 10.21 1.16
C VAL A 44 6.97 9.18 1.11
N THR A 45 8.11 9.60 0.56
CA THR A 45 9.36 8.84 0.60
C THR A 45 10.40 9.62 1.40
N HIS A 46 11.54 8.99 1.70
CA HIS A 46 12.58 9.66 2.49
C HIS A 46 13.08 10.94 1.80
N ASP A 47 13.35 10.86 0.50
CA ASP A 47 13.99 11.88 -0.33
C ASP A 47 13.05 12.55 -1.34
N GLY A 48 11.82 12.06 -1.48
CA GLY A 48 10.87 12.56 -2.49
C GLY A 48 11.05 11.94 -3.87
N ASN A 49 11.93 10.95 -4.01
CA ASN A 49 12.13 10.23 -5.27
C ASN A 49 11.26 8.98 -5.37
N TYR A 50 11.19 8.43 -6.58
CA TYR A 50 10.59 7.14 -6.90
C TYR A 50 11.52 6.31 -7.79
N PRO A 51 11.37 4.97 -7.78
CA PRO A 51 12.12 4.14 -8.69
C PRO A 51 11.67 4.33 -10.15
N LYS A 52 12.61 4.36 -11.09
CA LYS A 52 12.34 4.57 -12.53
C LYS A 52 11.35 3.58 -13.15
N TRP A 53 11.21 2.39 -12.58
CA TRP A 53 10.26 1.38 -13.06
C TRP A 53 8.80 1.73 -12.73
N LEU A 54 8.55 2.65 -11.79
CA LEU A 54 7.22 3.15 -11.46
C LEU A 54 6.84 4.26 -12.45
N ILE A 55 6.58 3.86 -13.69
CA ILE A 55 6.33 4.76 -14.84
C ILE A 55 5.13 5.69 -14.57
N GLU A 56 4.12 5.21 -13.86
CA GLU A 56 2.86 5.93 -13.60
C GLU A 56 2.75 6.42 -12.16
N HIS A 57 3.87 6.89 -11.62
CA HIS A 57 3.88 7.41 -10.27
C HIS A 57 2.87 8.56 -10.12
N GLN A 58 2.30 8.65 -8.92
CA GLN A 58 1.53 9.82 -8.50
C GLN A 58 2.48 10.82 -7.82
N PRO A 59 2.00 12.03 -7.45
CA PRO A 59 2.85 12.99 -6.74
C PRO A 59 3.47 12.39 -5.49
N ILE A 60 4.79 12.53 -5.40
CA ILE A 60 5.62 12.07 -4.28
C ILE A 60 6.31 13.29 -3.67
N ILE A 61 6.44 13.27 -2.34
CA ILE A 61 7.16 14.30 -1.60
C ILE A 61 8.16 13.65 -0.65
N SER A 62 9.19 14.42 -0.29
CA SER A 62 10.13 14.02 0.75
C SER A 62 9.51 14.13 2.13
N PHE A 63 10.05 13.35 3.06
CA PHE A 63 9.65 13.41 4.46
C PHE A 63 9.94 14.79 5.07
N ASP A 64 11.01 15.47 4.63
CA ASP A 64 11.33 16.81 5.12
C ASP A 64 10.35 17.89 4.60
N LEU A 65 9.84 17.76 3.37
CA LEU A 65 8.74 18.62 2.91
C LEU A 65 7.48 18.41 3.75
N ALA A 66 7.16 17.15 4.08
CA ALA A 66 6.02 16.85 4.95
C ALA A 66 6.19 17.46 6.37
N LYS A 67 7.42 17.41 6.94
CA LYS A 67 7.72 18.10 8.21
C LYS A 67 7.52 19.62 8.10
N LYS A 68 7.95 20.23 6.99
CA LYS A 68 7.73 21.66 6.74
C LYS A 68 6.23 22.00 6.76
N TRP A 69 5.40 21.23 6.05
CA TRP A 69 3.95 21.42 6.07
C TRP A 69 3.33 21.26 7.45
N LYS A 70 3.85 20.33 8.26
CA LYS A 70 3.42 20.20 9.66
C LYS A 70 3.74 21.46 10.48
N LYS A 71 4.94 22.03 10.32
CA LYS A 71 5.35 23.27 11.00
C LYS A 71 4.51 24.48 10.54
N GLU A 72 4.11 24.50 9.28
CA GLU A 72 3.20 25.50 8.71
C GLU A 72 1.73 25.34 9.16
N GLY A 73 1.44 24.36 10.02
CA GLY A 73 0.08 24.14 10.52
C GLY A 73 -0.89 23.56 9.49
N LYS A 74 -0.39 22.98 8.39
CA LYS A 74 -1.26 22.32 7.41
C LYS A 74 -2.00 21.15 8.04
N ASN A 75 -3.25 20.95 7.62
CA ASN A 75 -4.09 19.84 8.08
C ASN A 75 -3.65 18.53 7.40
N LEU A 76 -2.80 17.75 8.05
CA LEU A 76 -2.24 16.50 7.53
C LEU A 76 -3.00 15.28 8.06
N LYS A 77 -3.33 14.33 7.17
CA LYS A 77 -3.78 12.97 7.50
C LYS A 77 -2.76 11.95 7.00
N CYS A 78 -2.28 11.12 7.90
CA CYS A 78 -1.25 10.13 7.63
C CYS A 78 -1.86 8.72 7.50
N VAL A 79 -1.68 8.07 6.36
CA VAL A 79 -2.08 6.69 6.11
C VAL A 79 -0.83 5.86 5.87
N ILE A 80 -0.64 4.78 6.62
CA ILE A 80 0.49 3.88 6.47
C ILE A 80 0.04 2.49 6.04
N PHE A 81 0.87 1.82 5.25
CA PHE A 81 0.65 0.43 4.79
C PHE A 81 1.61 -0.57 5.43
N TRP A 82 2.63 -0.07 6.14
CA TRP A 82 3.66 -0.87 6.79
C TRP A 82 3.86 -0.36 8.21
N LEU A 83 3.66 -1.22 9.22
CA LEU A 83 3.72 -0.79 10.60
C LEU A 83 5.08 -0.15 11.02
N PRO A 84 6.25 -0.62 10.54
CA PRO A 84 7.55 -0.02 10.92
C PRO A 84 7.70 1.46 10.56
N VAL A 85 6.92 1.97 9.58
CA VAL A 85 6.98 3.39 9.21
C VAL A 85 6.16 4.28 10.14
N ALA A 86 5.35 3.72 11.04
CA ALA A 86 4.52 4.47 11.97
C ALA A 86 5.30 5.53 12.76
N LYS A 87 6.52 5.21 13.22
CA LYS A 87 7.38 6.13 13.98
C LYS A 87 7.66 7.43 13.24
N TYR A 88 7.81 7.39 11.92
CA TYR A 88 8.05 8.58 11.10
C TYR A 88 6.76 9.38 10.94
N PHE A 89 5.65 8.71 10.61
CA PHE A 89 4.37 9.40 10.37
C PHE A 89 3.77 9.99 11.65
N LEU A 90 4.09 9.43 12.82
CA LEU A 90 3.71 10.00 14.12
C LEU A 90 4.47 11.30 14.46
N MET A 91 5.56 11.62 13.76
CA MET A 91 6.19 12.96 13.82
C MET A 91 5.40 14.01 13.04
N LEU A 92 4.54 13.58 12.11
CA LEU A 92 3.74 14.45 11.25
C LEU A 92 2.30 14.63 11.77
N ALA A 93 1.76 13.64 12.48
CA ALA A 93 0.40 13.66 13.01
C ALA A 93 0.30 12.97 14.38
N ASN A 94 -0.62 13.44 15.22
CA ASN A 94 -0.85 12.85 16.55
C ASN A 94 -1.38 11.41 16.47
N GLN A 95 -2.13 11.12 15.40
CA GLN A 95 -2.67 9.81 15.10
C GLN A 95 -2.51 9.50 13.60
N ILE A 96 -2.39 8.21 13.29
CA ILE A 96 -2.25 7.68 11.93
C ILE A 96 -3.38 6.70 11.62
N TYR A 97 -3.62 6.46 10.34
CA TYR A 97 -4.49 5.40 9.83
C TYR A 97 -3.60 4.28 9.31
N PHE A 98 -3.95 3.03 9.59
CA PHE A 98 -3.18 1.87 9.16
C PHE A 98 -4.01 1.00 8.22
N CYS A 99 -3.49 0.73 7.02
CA CYS A 99 -4.08 -0.24 6.09
C CYS A 99 -3.19 -1.48 6.05
N ASP A 100 -3.64 -2.57 6.67
CA ASP A 100 -2.90 -3.82 6.74
C ASP A 100 -3.24 -4.71 5.54
N CYS A 101 -2.33 -4.69 4.55
CA CYS A 101 -2.43 -5.52 3.35
C CYS A 101 -1.65 -6.84 3.47
N GLU A 102 -0.83 -7.00 4.51
CA GLU A 102 0.05 -8.16 4.70
C GLU A 102 0.00 -8.62 6.17
N ILE A 103 -1.14 -9.19 6.56
CA ILE A 103 -1.40 -9.52 7.96
C ILE A 103 -0.37 -10.48 8.54
N THR A 104 0.14 -11.43 7.75
CA THR A 104 1.18 -12.38 8.17
C THR A 104 2.46 -11.64 8.60
N TYR A 105 2.86 -10.60 7.86
CA TYR A 105 4.00 -9.77 8.22
C TYR A 105 3.74 -9.03 9.53
N THR A 106 2.57 -8.39 9.63
CA THR A 106 2.16 -7.63 10.81
C THR A 106 2.05 -8.51 12.06
N SER A 107 1.39 -9.67 11.95
CA SER A 107 1.16 -10.60 13.06
C SER A 107 2.44 -11.34 13.47
N GLY A 108 3.32 -11.67 12.51
CA GLY A 108 4.55 -12.42 12.77
C GLY A 108 5.65 -11.59 13.41
N GLY A 109 5.82 -10.33 12.97
CA GLY A 109 6.95 -9.49 13.40
C GLY A 109 6.60 -8.30 14.29
N TYR A 110 5.33 -7.86 14.30
CA TYR A 110 4.99 -6.53 14.81
C TYR A 110 3.72 -6.48 15.67
N LEU A 111 3.21 -7.64 16.10
CA LEU A 111 1.96 -7.73 16.86
C LEU A 111 1.95 -6.88 18.14
N LEU A 112 3.05 -6.90 18.90
CA LEU A 112 3.17 -6.10 20.13
C LEU A 112 3.16 -4.60 19.81
N SER A 113 3.94 -4.16 18.82
CA SER A 113 3.96 -2.77 18.38
C SER A 113 2.58 -2.32 17.88
N LEU A 114 1.86 -3.19 17.16
CA LEU A 114 0.51 -2.91 16.69
C LEU A 114 -0.43 -2.69 17.87
N LYS A 115 -0.44 -3.60 18.86
CA LYS A 115 -1.28 -3.49 20.07
C LYS A 115 -1.01 -2.19 20.83
N GLU A 116 0.25 -1.80 21.01
CA GLU A 116 0.59 -0.54 21.67
C GLU A 116 0.13 0.68 20.88
N LEU A 117 0.36 0.69 19.57
CA LEU A 117 -0.07 1.80 18.71
C LEU A 117 -1.60 1.91 18.65
N MET A 118 -2.34 0.80 18.68
CA MET A 118 -3.81 0.80 18.68
C MET A 118 -4.43 1.49 19.90
N LYS A 119 -3.74 1.56 21.04
CA LYS A 119 -4.28 2.19 22.25
C LYS A 119 -4.50 3.71 22.09
N SER A 120 -3.65 4.40 21.32
CA SER A 120 -3.72 5.87 21.24
C SER A 120 -3.24 6.49 19.92
N LYS A 121 -2.43 5.78 19.14
CA LYS A 121 -1.73 6.31 17.97
C LYS A 121 -2.37 5.93 16.65
N ILE A 122 -3.00 4.77 16.55
CA ILE A 122 -3.77 4.36 15.37
C ILE A 122 -5.22 4.78 15.55
N ARG A 123 -5.70 5.67 14.68
CA ARG A 123 -7.08 6.16 14.67
C ARG A 123 -8.05 5.13 14.13
N ALA A 124 -7.66 4.45 13.05
CA ALA A 124 -8.45 3.39 12.44
C ALA A 124 -7.57 2.41 11.68
N ILE A 125 -8.02 1.16 11.62
CA ILE A 125 -7.40 0.09 10.82
C ILE A 125 -8.34 -0.28 9.67
N ALA A 126 -7.75 -0.44 8.49
CA ALA A 126 -8.37 -1.01 7.32
C ALA A 126 -7.59 -2.23 6.80
N THR A 127 -8.22 -3.06 5.98
CA THR A 127 -7.58 -4.19 5.29
C THR A 127 -8.29 -4.49 3.97
N ASN A 128 -7.63 -5.21 3.06
CA ASN A 128 -8.17 -5.58 1.75
C ASN A 128 -8.88 -6.94 1.70
N SER A 129 -8.95 -7.66 2.83
CA SER A 129 -9.50 -9.02 2.86
C SER A 129 -10.46 -9.22 4.04
N HIS A 130 -11.58 -9.90 3.78
CA HIS A 130 -12.50 -10.35 4.83
C HIS A 130 -11.84 -11.30 5.83
N TYR A 131 -10.86 -12.10 5.38
CA TYR A 131 -10.08 -12.97 6.28
C TYR A 131 -9.28 -12.14 7.28
N ASN A 132 -8.60 -11.10 6.80
CA ASN A 132 -7.86 -10.19 7.66
C ASN A 132 -8.79 -9.45 8.63
N GLN A 133 -9.94 -8.98 8.14
CA GLN A 133 -10.95 -8.32 8.98
C GLN A 133 -11.44 -9.24 10.11
N LYS A 134 -11.70 -10.51 9.79
CA LYS A 134 -12.08 -11.54 10.78
C LYS A 134 -10.95 -11.77 11.79
N TRP A 135 -9.71 -11.90 11.33
CA TRP A 135 -8.55 -12.05 12.21
C TRP A 135 -8.42 -10.88 13.21
N TYR A 136 -8.58 -9.64 12.75
CA TYR A 136 -8.53 -8.46 13.62
C TYR A 136 -9.61 -8.50 14.70
N LYS A 137 -10.83 -8.92 14.33
CA LYS A 137 -11.94 -9.06 15.27
C LYS A 137 -11.68 -10.15 16.29
N GLU A 138 -11.24 -11.33 15.87
CA GLU A 138 -11.05 -12.49 16.74
C GLU A 138 -9.80 -12.39 17.62
N THR A 139 -8.70 -11.82 17.08
CA THR A 139 -7.41 -11.78 17.78
C THR A 139 -7.23 -10.51 18.60
N LEU A 140 -7.78 -9.39 18.14
CA LEU A 140 -7.54 -8.06 18.72
C LEU A 140 -8.83 -7.37 19.19
N GLY A 141 -10.00 -8.00 19.05
CA GLY A 141 -11.29 -7.38 19.38
C GLY A 141 -11.63 -6.15 18.53
N TYR A 142 -10.92 -5.94 17.42
CA TYR A 142 -11.02 -4.71 16.61
C TYR A 142 -11.77 -4.96 15.30
N SER A 143 -12.77 -4.14 15.02
CA SER A 143 -13.52 -4.20 13.76
C SER A 143 -12.81 -3.39 12.67
N ALA A 144 -11.84 -4.00 12.00
CA ALA A 144 -11.14 -3.38 10.87
C ALA A 144 -12.10 -3.05 9.72
N LYS A 145 -11.86 -1.94 9.03
CA LYS A 145 -12.64 -1.57 7.84
C LYS A 145 -12.18 -2.38 6.64
N LEU A 146 -13.12 -2.87 5.83
CA LEU A 146 -12.77 -3.45 4.54
C LEU A 146 -12.59 -2.33 3.52
N VAL A 147 -11.43 -2.33 2.86
CA VAL A 147 -11.14 -1.49 1.71
C VAL A 147 -10.83 -2.45 0.56
N PRO A 148 -11.80 -2.71 -0.34
CA PRO A 148 -11.63 -3.72 -1.38
C PRO A 148 -10.39 -3.40 -2.22
N GLU A 149 -9.63 -4.43 -2.56
CA GLU A 149 -8.47 -4.25 -3.43
C GLU A 149 -8.91 -3.69 -4.77
N TRP A 150 -8.21 -2.66 -5.24
CA TRP A 150 -8.56 -1.97 -6.47
C TRP A 150 -7.59 -2.34 -7.58
N SER A 151 -8.17 -2.55 -8.75
CA SER A 151 -7.44 -2.62 -10.00
C SER A 151 -7.58 -1.28 -10.70
N ASP A 152 -6.53 -0.78 -11.34
CA ASP A 152 -6.67 0.38 -12.22
C ASP A 152 -7.45 -0.03 -13.46
N GLU A 153 -8.75 0.26 -13.46
CA GLU A 153 -9.68 -0.14 -14.53
C GLU A 153 -9.21 0.32 -15.91
N ILE A 154 -8.48 1.44 -16.02
CA ILE A 154 -7.90 1.91 -17.30
C ILE A 154 -6.97 0.86 -17.93
N TYR A 155 -6.32 0.03 -17.11
CA TYR A 155 -5.41 -1.03 -17.55
C TYR A 155 -6.00 -2.43 -17.41
N TRP A 156 -6.95 -2.61 -16.49
CA TRP A 156 -7.57 -3.90 -16.19
C TRP A 156 -8.87 -4.15 -16.95
N HIS A 157 -9.45 -3.14 -17.61
CA HIS A 157 -10.51 -3.42 -18.55
C HIS A 157 -10.00 -4.40 -19.61
N PRO A 158 -10.69 -5.54 -19.76
CA PRO A 158 -10.28 -6.51 -20.75
C PRO A 158 -10.31 -5.83 -22.11
N LYS A 159 -9.17 -5.84 -22.77
CA LYS A 159 -9.04 -5.59 -24.20
C LYS A 159 -9.20 -6.94 -24.87
N PRO A 160 -10.42 -7.39 -25.22
CA PRO A 160 -10.64 -8.76 -25.69
C PRO A 160 -9.83 -9.03 -26.95
N GLU A 161 -9.59 -8.00 -27.76
CA GLU A 161 -8.71 -8.02 -28.93
C GLU A 161 -7.24 -8.33 -28.61
N LYS A 162 -6.82 -8.10 -27.36
CA LYS A 162 -5.47 -8.43 -26.86
C LYS A 162 -5.43 -9.72 -26.05
N ARG A 163 -6.56 -10.41 -25.86
CA ARG A 163 -6.59 -11.69 -25.12
C ARG A 163 -5.98 -12.80 -25.96
N GLN A 164 -5.02 -13.50 -25.38
CA GLN A 164 -4.51 -14.74 -25.94
C GLN A 164 -5.31 -15.92 -25.39
N LYS A 165 -5.72 -16.83 -26.27
CA LYS A 165 -6.50 -18.02 -25.90
C LYS A 165 -5.69 -18.88 -24.91
N ASN A 166 -6.35 -19.39 -23.86
CA ASN A 166 -5.79 -20.24 -22.79
C ASN A 166 -4.86 -19.55 -21.77
N LEU A 167 -4.90 -18.21 -21.65
CA LEU A 167 -4.18 -17.48 -20.60
C LEU A 167 -5.14 -16.69 -19.70
N VAL A 168 -5.03 -16.85 -18.38
CA VAL A 168 -5.73 -16.04 -17.38
C VAL A 168 -4.80 -14.90 -16.93
N GLY A 169 -5.11 -13.68 -17.40
CA GLY A 169 -4.63 -12.38 -16.94
C GLY A 169 -3.18 -12.26 -16.43
N TYR A 170 -2.22 -12.01 -17.32
CA TYR A 170 -0.95 -11.35 -16.98
C TYR A 170 -0.51 -10.45 -18.15
N MET A 171 -0.20 -9.18 -17.87
CA MET A 171 0.52 -8.32 -18.81
C MET A 171 2.00 -8.71 -18.82
N ILE A 172 2.58 -8.71 -20.02
CA ILE A 172 3.95 -9.15 -20.33
C ILE A 172 4.96 -8.23 -19.62
N GLU A 173 5.76 -8.79 -18.71
CA GLU A 173 7.09 -8.23 -18.41
C GLU A 173 8.14 -9.06 -19.18
N PRO A 174 9.08 -8.43 -19.90
CA PRO A 174 10.17 -9.15 -20.55
C PRO A 174 11.13 -9.66 -19.48
N GLY A 175 11.23 -10.98 -19.33
CA GLY A 175 12.19 -11.61 -18.40
C GLY A 175 11.72 -12.84 -17.61
N GLY A 176 10.98 -13.76 -18.22
CA GLY A 176 11.14 -15.20 -17.96
C GLY A 176 11.04 -15.77 -16.53
N HIS A 177 10.30 -15.19 -15.59
CA HIS A 177 10.24 -15.73 -14.22
C HIS A 177 9.27 -16.91 -14.01
N SER A 178 8.45 -17.27 -15.00
CA SER A 178 7.36 -18.26 -14.82
C SER A 178 7.61 -19.63 -15.44
N VAL A 179 8.56 -19.79 -16.35
CA VAL A 179 8.76 -21.06 -17.09
C VAL A 179 9.27 -22.18 -16.16
N GLU A 180 10.21 -21.86 -15.28
CA GLU A 180 10.81 -22.84 -14.38
C GLU A 180 9.83 -23.27 -13.26
N ILE A 181 9.03 -22.32 -12.78
CA ILE A 181 7.99 -22.57 -11.77
C ILE A 181 6.84 -23.40 -12.36
N ILE A 182 6.42 -23.11 -13.60
CA ILE A 182 5.40 -23.90 -14.31
C ILE A 182 5.90 -25.33 -14.56
N LYS A 183 7.18 -25.54 -14.90
CA LYS A 183 7.75 -26.89 -15.01
C LYS A 183 7.71 -27.64 -13.69
N LYS A 184 8.14 -27.01 -12.59
CA LYS A 184 8.09 -27.63 -11.24
C LYS A 184 6.68 -27.98 -10.80
N ILE A 185 5.70 -27.11 -11.04
CA ILE A 185 4.29 -27.41 -10.73
C ILE A 185 3.81 -28.62 -11.54
N ASN A 186 4.11 -28.66 -12.84
CA ASN A 186 3.70 -29.78 -13.70
C ASN A 186 4.39 -31.10 -13.32
N GLU A 187 5.64 -31.08 -12.84
CA GLU A 187 6.32 -32.26 -12.32
C GLU A 187 5.68 -32.77 -11.02
N ILE A 188 5.33 -31.87 -10.10
CA ILE A 188 4.65 -32.22 -8.85
C ILE A 188 3.26 -32.79 -9.12
N CYS A 189 2.51 -32.22 -10.06
CA CYS A 189 1.13 -32.65 -10.35
C CYS A 189 1.02 -33.88 -11.27
N ARG A 190 2.13 -34.40 -11.79
CA ARG A 190 2.16 -35.62 -12.63
C ARG A 190 2.59 -36.88 -11.88
N ASN A 191 3.04 -36.74 -10.63
CA ASN A 191 3.20 -37.84 -9.67
C ASN A 191 2.01 -37.87 -8.72
#